data_AF-A0A2W6TVT1-F1
#
_entry.id   AF-A0A2W6TVT1-F1
#
_cell.length_a   1.000
_cell.length_b   1.000
_cell.length_c   1.000
_cell.angle_alpha   90.00
_cell.angle_beta   90.00
_cell.angle_gamma   90.00
#
_symmetry.space_group_name_H-M   'P 1'
#
loop_
_entity.id
_entity.type
_entity.pdbx_description
1 polymer ?
#
loop_
_entity_poly.entity_id
_entity_poly.type
_entity_poly.pdbx_seq_one_letter_code
_entity_poly.pdbx_strand_id
1 'polypeptide(L)'
;SSSLRRAFAALDLEPDLTLTALDADLIKTYVRTGLGVGLLAEMAVSANDTDLRAWPAPASIPECIAWAVLPRDRVLRDYALELVHVLAPQIDKRDLRRVLDGNQQADWPVPPTWESLTQTITV
;
A
#
# COMPACT_ATOMS: atom_id res chain seq x y z
N SER A 1 11.40 -1.27 14.75
CA SER A 1 12.17 -0.55 13.72
C SER A 1 11.36 -0.49 12.44
N SER A 2 11.29 0.67 11.75
CA SER A 2 10.57 0.84 10.49
C SER A 2 11.19 -0.02 9.37
N SER A 3 10.40 -0.43 8.37
CA SER A 3 10.88 -1.15 7.17
C SER A 3 11.98 -0.39 6.46
N LEU A 4 11.87 0.94 6.39
CA LEU A 4 12.86 1.81 5.78
C LEU A 4 14.25 1.69 6.43
N ARG A 5 14.31 1.80 7.76
CA ARG A 5 15.59 1.68 8.49
C ARG A 5 16.25 0.32 8.28
N ARG A 6 15.45 -0.75 8.17
CA ARG A 6 15.98 -2.09 7.86
C ARG A 6 16.53 -2.18 6.44
N ALA A 7 15.88 -1.54 5.47
CA ALA A 7 16.36 -1.51 4.08
C ALA A 7 17.73 -0.85 3.96
N PHE A 8 17.95 0.28 4.64
CA PHE A 8 19.26 0.94 4.68
C PHE A 8 20.30 0.10 5.45
N ALA A 9 19.95 -0.41 6.62
CA ALA A 9 20.85 -1.24 7.42
C ALA A 9 21.28 -2.54 6.71
N ALA A 10 20.42 -3.12 5.86
CA ALA A 10 20.75 -4.29 5.05
C ALA A 10 21.83 -4.02 3.99
N LEU A 11 22.12 -2.74 3.72
CA LEU A 11 23.17 -2.30 2.80
C LEU A 11 24.33 -1.62 3.55
N ASP A 12 24.41 -1.77 4.88
CA ASP A 12 25.37 -1.07 5.75
C ASP A 12 25.34 0.47 5.60
N LEU A 13 24.16 1.01 5.29
CA LEU A 13 23.93 2.45 5.18
C LEU A 13 23.16 2.98 6.39
N GLU A 14 23.51 4.19 6.83
CA GLU A 14 22.74 4.94 7.83
C GLU A 14 21.95 6.05 7.13
N PRO A 15 20.60 6.03 7.18
CA PRO A 15 19.81 7.07 6.57
C PRO A 15 19.79 8.32 7.45
N ASP A 16 20.04 9.49 6.85
CA ASP A 16 19.79 10.78 7.50
C ASP A 16 18.29 11.10 7.43
N LEU A 17 17.58 10.84 8.52
CA LEU A 17 16.12 11.00 8.62
C LEU A 17 15.78 12.28 9.38
N THR A 18 15.70 13.39 8.66
CA THR A 18 15.38 14.72 9.22
C THR A 18 13.94 14.85 9.70
N LEU A 19 12.99 14.21 9.00
CA LEU A 19 11.55 14.30 9.30
C LEU A 19 10.86 12.96 9.07
N THR A 20 9.98 12.59 10.00
CA THR A 20 8.99 11.53 9.82
C THR A 20 7.59 12.13 9.99
N ALA A 21 6.76 12.04 8.96
CA ALA A 21 5.38 12.48 8.99
C ALA A 21 4.44 11.32 8.64
N LEU A 22 3.23 11.34 9.20
CA LEU A 22 2.18 10.37 8.92
C LEU A 22 1.40 10.69 7.65
N ASP A 23 1.49 11.95 7.19
CA ASP A 23 0.74 12.49 6.07
C ASP A 23 1.70 12.80 4.91
N ALA A 24 1.34 12.29 3.73
CA ALA A 24 2.08 12.52 2.50
C ALA A 24 2.09 14.01 2.11
N ASP A 25 1.03 14.75 2.37
CA ASP A 25 0.96 16.16 2.00
C ASP A 25 1.93 17.01 2.83
N LEU A 26 2.15 16.63 4.09
CA LEU A 26 3.16 17.25 4.94
C LEU A 26 4.57 16.96 4.41
N ILE A 27 4.85 15.71 4.00
CA ILE A 27 6.14 15.35 3.40
C ILE A 27 6.37 16.17 2.13
N LYS A 28 5.40 16.22 1.21
CA LYS A 28 5.50 17.00 -0.04
C LYS A 28 5.75 18.49 0.25
N THR A 29 5.07 19.05 1.24
CA THR A 29 5.27 20.44 1.66
C THR A 29 6.74 20.70 2.02
N TYR A 30 7.36 19.82 2.80
CA TYR A 30 8.76 19.99 3.16
C TYR A 30 9.74 19.76 2.01
N VAL A 31 9.43 18.81 1.11
CA VAL A 31 10.18 18.64 -0.15
C VAL A 31 10.14 19.94 -0.97
N ARG A 32 8.97 20.58 -1.10
CA ARG A 32 8.82 21.88 -1.80
C ARG A 32 9.63 23.00 -1.16
N THR A 33 9.78 22.99 0.16
CA THR A 33 10.63 23.98 0.87
C THR A 33 12.14 23.69 0.74
N GLY A 34 12.53 22.60 0.08
CA GLY A 34 13.94 22.24 -0.11
C GLY A 34 14.57 21.50 1.06
N LEU A 35 13.77 20.93 1.97
CA LEU A 35 14.29 20.18 3.13
C LEU A 35 15.06 18.92 2.71
N GLY A 36 14.66 18.30 1.60
CA GLY A 36 15.29 17.08 1.10
C GLY A 36 14.38 16.27 0.17
N VAL A 37 14.62 14.97 0.10
CA VAL A 37 13.85 14.02 -0.72
C VAL A 37 12.77 13.35 0.14
N GLY A 38 11.54 13.27 -0.38
CA GLY A 38 10.43 12.57 0.26
C GLY A 38 10.31 11.13 -0.25
N LEU A 39 10.12 10.18 0.66
CA LEU A 39 9.72 8.81 0.33
C LEU A 39 8.23 8.65 0.63
N LEU A 40 7.46 8.29 -0.38
CA LEU A 40 6.00 8.28 -0.36
C LEU A 40 5.46 6.98 -0.98
N ALA A 41 4.24 6.58 -0.59
CA ALA A 41 3.50 5.58 -1.34
C ALA A 41 3.10 6.16 -2.70
N GLU A 42 3.10 5.33 -3.74
CA GLU A 42 2.82 5.75 -5.11
C GLU A 42 1.46 6.46 -5.25
N MET A 43 0.42 5.92 -4.59
CA MET A 43 -0.94 6.50 -4.55
C MET A 43 -1.01 7.90 -3.94
N ALA A 44 0.03 8.33 -3.22
CA ALA A 44 0.09 9.65 -2.64
C ALA A 44 0.59 10.70 -3.64
N VAL A 45 1.14 10.32 -4.79
CA VAL A 45 1.55 11.24 -5.86
C VAL A 45 0.39 11.42 -6.84
N SER A 46 0.01 12.66 -7.11
CA SER A 46 -1.10 12.98 -8.01
C SER A 46 -0.63 13.74 -9.25
N ALA A 47 -1.46 13.76 -10.30
CA ALA A 47 -1.21 14.58 -11.49
C ALA A 47 -1.15 16.09 -11.19
N ASN A 48 -1.67 16.53 -10.04
CA ASN A 48 -1.63 17.92 -9.61
C ASN A 48 -0.28 18.32 -8.99
N ASP A 49 0.55 17.35 -8.60
CA ASP A 49 1.90 17.58 -8.06
C ASP A 49 2.91 17.90 -9.18
N THR A 50 2.56 18.85 -10.07
CA THR A 50 3.34 19.18 -11.29
C THR A 50 4.69 19.82 -11.00
N ASP A 51 4.88 20.32 -9.79
CA ASP A 51 6.11 20.93 -9.29
C ASP A 51 7.09 19.91 -8.68
N LEU A 52 6.65 18.66 -8.52
CA LEU A 52 7.45 17.56 -7.98
C LEU A 52 7.78 16.54 -9.07
N ARG A 53 8.98 15.94 -8.97
CA ARG A 53 9.39 14.84 -9.83
C ARG A 53 9.48 13.55 -9.03
N ALA A 54 8.56 12.62 -9.28
CA ALA A 54 8.60 11.29 -8.68
C ALA A 54 9.60 10.38 -9.39
N TRP A 55 10.25 9.52 -8.60
CA TRP A 55 11.15 8.47 -9.09
C TRP A 55 10.71 7.16 -8.44
N PRO A 56 10.64 6.05 -9.19
CA PRO A 56 10.41 4.73 -8.60
C PRO A 56 11.45 4.44 -7.53
N ALA A 57 10.99 3.94 -6.37
CA ALA A 57 11.90 3.51 -5.33
C ALA A 57 12.73 2.32 -5.82
N PRO A 58 14.01 2.19 -5.42
CA PRO A 58 14.81 1.04 -5.79
C PRO A 58 14.27 -0.22 -5.11
N ALA A 59 14.52 -1.39 -5.70
CA ALA A 59 14.09 -2.70 -5.17
C ALA A 59 14.63 -3.01 -3.76
N SER A 60 15.66 -2.29 -3.30
CA SER A 60 16.14 -2.36 -1.91
C SER A 60 15.13 -1.80 -0.90
N ILE A 61 14.19 -0.95 -1.31
CA ILE A 61 13.05 -0.52 -0.51
C ILE A 61 11.90 -1.52 -0.75
N PRO A 62 11.57 -2.38 0.24
CA PRO A 62 10.55 -3.39 0.04
C PRO A 62 9.15 -2.78 -0.04
N GLU A 63 8.29 -3.43 -0.82
CA GLU A 63 6.87 -3.10 -0.87
C GLU A 63 6.21 -3.25 0.50
N CYS A 64 5.25 -2.35 0.78
CA CYS A 64 4.47 -2.39 2.01
C CYS A 64 3.06 -2.90 1.68
N ILE A 65 2.70 -4.06 2.24
CA ILE A 65 1.39 -4.68 2.03
C ILE A 65 0.41 -4.19 3.10
N ALA A 66 -0.74 -3.66 2.67
CA ALA A 66 -1.86 -3.37 3.54
C ALA A 66 -2.70 -4.64 3.77
N TRP A 67 -3.05 -4.93 5.02
CA TRP A 67 -3.78 -6.14 5.41
C TRP A 67 -5.18 -5.80 5.91
N ALA A 68 -6.20 -6.48 5.38
CA ALA A 68 -7.55 -6.49 5.93
C ALA A 68 -7.70 -7.70 6.86
N VAL A 69 -8.05 -7.46 8.13
CA VAL A 69 -8.23 -8.52 9.12
C VAL A 69 -9.71 -8.72 9.40
N LEU A 70 -10.20 -9.94 9.20
CA LEU A 70 -11.60 -10.31 9.36
C LEU A 70 -11.77 -11.23 10.58
N PRO A 71 -12.77 -10.98 11.45
CA PRO A 71 -13.06 -11.86 12.58
C PRO A 71 -13.59 -13.21 12.08
N ARG A 72 -13.01 -14.32 12.58
CA ARG A 72 -13.42 -15.68 12.19
C ARG A 72 -14.70 -16.15 12.88
N ASP A 73 -15.05 -15.57 14.01
CA ASP A 73 -16.16 -15.96 14.88
C ASP A 73 -17.47 -15.22 14.55
N ARG A 74 -17.48 -14.40 13.49
CA ARG A 74 -18.65 -13.61 13.10
C ARG A 74 -19.02 -13.86 11.65
N VAL A 75 -20.32 -14.02 11.42
CA VAL A 75 -20.89 -14.00 10.08
C VAL A 75 -20.74 -12.59 9.52
N LEU A 76 -19.87 -12.43 8.51
CA LEU A 76 -19.73 -11.17 7.81
C LEU A 76 -21.00 -10.88 7.00
N ARG A 77 -21.49 -9.65 7.13
CA ARG A 77 -22.59 -9.14 6.31
C ARG A 77 -22.10 -8.86 4.89
N ASP A 78 -23.02 -8.83 3.94
CA ASP A 78 -22.68 -8.61 2.53
C ASP A 78 -21.90 -7.30 2.33
N TYR A 79 -22.26 -6.20 3.03
CA TYR A 79 -21.50 -4.94 2.93
C TYR A 79 -20.02 -5.07 3.33
N ALA A 80 -19.68 -5.98 4.25
CA ALA A 80 -18.30 -6.18 4.67
C ALA A 80 -17.53 -6.96 3.60
N LEU A 81 -18.19 -7.94 2.96
CA LEU A 81 -17.63 -8.65 1.82
C LEU A 81 -17.45 -7.73 0.60
N GLU A 82 -18.41 -6.82 0.38
CA GLU A 82 -18.31 -5.76 -0.63
C GLU A 82 -17.09 -4.86 -0.37
N LEU A 83 -16.92 -4.39 0.87
CA LEU A 83 -15.76 -3.56 1.23
C LEU A 83 -14.44 -4.29 0.99
N VAL A 84 -14.32 -5.55 1.43
CA VAL A 84 -13.10 -6.35 1.20
C VAL A 84 -12.83 -6.51 -0.28
N HIS A 85 -13.85 -6.73 -1.09
CA HIS A 85 -13.69 -6.86 -2.54
C HIS A 85 -13.28 -5.54 -3.21
N VAL A 86 -13.77 -4.39 -2.73
CA VAL A 86 -13.30 -3.08 -3.22
C VAL A 86 -11.82 -2.87 -2.87
N LEU A 87 -11.38 -3.30 -1.68
CA LEU A 87 -9.99 -3.19 -1.23
C LEU A 87 -9.05 -4.21 -1.89
N ALA A 88 -9.55 -5.41 -2.18
CA ALA A 88 -8.79 -6.52 -2.74
C ALA A 88 -9.59 -7.17 -3.89
N PRO A 89 -9.70 -6.49 -5.04
CA PRO A 89 -10.53 -6.93 -6.17
C PRO A 89 -10.09 -8.26 -6.78
N GLN A 90 -8.83 -8.65 -6.55
CA GLN A 90 -8.30 -9.95 -6.95
C GLN A 90 -8.94 -11.12 -6.19
N ILE A 91 -9.62 -10.88 -5.06
CA ILE A 91 -10.28 -11.92 -4.26
C ILE A 91 -11.76 -12.00 -4.63
N ASP A 92 -12.20 -13.17 -5.12
CA ASP A 92 -13.60 -13.43 -5.41
C ASP A 92 -14.43 -13.51 -4.11
N LYS A 93 -15.59 -12.86 -4.10
CA LYS A 93 -16.47 -12.80 -2.91
C LYS A 93 -16.99 -14.16 -2.47
N ARG A 94 -17.24 -15.08 -3.42
CA ARG A 94 -17.75 -16.43 -3.12
C ARG A 94 -16.65 -17.27 -2.50
N ASP A 95 -15.43 -17.17 -3.01
CA ASP A 95 -14.29 -17.87 -2.42
C ASP A 95 -13.94 -17.30 -1.04
N LEU A 96 -13.99 -15.97 -0.88
CA LEU A 96 -13.87 -15.31 0.43
C LEU A 96 -14.89 -15.87 1.43
N ARG A 97 -16.17 -15.96 1.03
CA ARG A 97 -17.23 -16.54 1.85
C ARG A 97 -16.91 -17.99 2.23
N ARG A 98 -16.54 -18.84 1.27
CA ARG A 98 -16.23 -20.26 1.51
C ARG A 98 -15.10 -20.44 2.51
N VAL A 99 -14.06 -19.61 2.42
CA VAL A 99 -12.92 -19.67 3.36
C VAL A 99 -13.34 -19.23 4.76
N LEU A 100 -14.16 -18.17 4.88
CA LEU A 100 -14.67 -17.71 6.18
C LEU A 100 -15.61 -18.72 6.84
N ASP A 101 -16.42 -19.42 6.04
CA ASP A 101 -17.31 -20.49 6.50
C ASP A 101 -16.55 -21.81 6.82
N GLY A 102 -15.23 -21.86 6.57
CA GLY A 102 -14.41 -23.04 6.80
C GLY A 102 -14.58 -24.15 5.74
N ASN A 103 -15.25 -23.85 4.63
CA ASN A 103 -15.53 -24.79 3.54
C ASN A 103 -14.38 -24.90 2.53
N GLN A 104 -13.38 -24.02 2.61
CA GLN A 104 -12.24 -23.97 1.69
C GLN A 104 -11.00 -23.44 2.43
N GLN A 105 -9.81 -23.89 2.03
CA GLN A 105 -8.56 -23.28 2.50
C GLN A 105 -8.28 -21.98 1.75
N ALA A 106 -7.68 -21.01 2.44
CA ALA A 106 -7.26 -19.75 1.84
C ALA A 106 -6.17 -20.00 0.78
N ASP A 107 -6.49 -19.68 -0.47
CA ASP A 107 -5.54 -19.65 -1.58
C ASP A 107 -5.75 -18.32 -2.32
N TRP A 108 -5.15 -17.26 -1.76
CA TRP A 108 -5.36 -15.91 -2.25
C TRP A 108 -4.38 -15.58 -3.37
N PRO A 109 -4.84 -15.03 -4.50
CA PRO A 109 -3.94 -14.55 -5.53
C PRO A 109 -3.09 -13.38 -5.03
N VAL A 110 -1.94 -13.19 -5.67
CA VAL A 110 -1.01 -12.10 -5.34
C VAL A 110 -1.73 -10.75 -5.49
N PRO A 111 -1.58 -9.82 -4.51
CA PRO A 111 -2.15 -8.49 -4.63
C PRO A 111 -1.64 -7.73 -5.87
N PRO A 112 -2.51 -7.03 -6.60
CA PRO A 112 -2.08 -6.21 -7.73
C PRO A 112 -1.27 -4.99 -7.25
N THR A 113 -0.40 -4.48 -8.11
CA THR A 113 0.27 -3.19 -7.88
C THR A 113 -0.70 -2.02 -8.07
N TRP A 114 -0.36 -0.86 -7.51
CA TRP A 114 -1.15 0.35 -7.69
C TRP A 114 -1.26 0.78 -9.17
N GLU A 115 -0.16 0.68 -9.92
CA GLU A 115 -0.16 0.88 -11.38
C GLU A 115 -1.18 -0.02 -12.09
N SER A 116 -1.23 -1.31 -11.73
CA SER A 116 -2.16 -2.26 -12.34
C SER A 116 -3.63 -1.91 -12.07
N LEU A 117 -3.93 -1.45 -10.85
CA LEU A 117 -5.28 -1.04 -10.46
C LEU A 117 -5.74 0.23 -11.17
N THR A 118 -4.85 1.20 -11.35
CA THR A 118 -5.19 2.50 -11.94
C THR A 118 -5.28 2.47 -13.47
N GLN A 119 -4.51 1.61 -14.14
CA GLN A 119 -4.59 1.42 -15.59
C GLN A 119 -5.94 0.83 -16.05
N THR A 120 -6.58 0.02 -15.23
CA THR A 120 -7.84 -0.66 -15.57
C THR A 120 -9.05 0.27 -15.62
N ILE A 121 -8.96 1.49 -15.06
CA ILE A 121 -10.07 2.45 -14.98
C ILE A 121 -10.18 3.32 -16.25
N THR A 122 -9.26 3.20 -17.20
CA THR A 122 -9.38 3.92 -18.49
C THR A 122 -10.20 3.11 -19.49
N VAL A 123 -11.54 3.23 -19.43
CA VAL A 123 -12.48 2.81 -20.50
C VAL A 123 -13.52 3.89 -20.71
#